data_AF-A0A1B2IVV1-F1
#
_entry.id   AF-A0A1B2IVV1-F1
#
_cell.length_a   1.000
_cell.length_b   1.000
_cell.length_c   1.000
_cell.angle_alpha   90.00
_cell.angle_beta   90.00
_cell.angle_gamma   90.00
#
_symmetry.space_group_name_H-M   'P 1'
#
loop_
_entity.id
_entity.type
_entity.pdbx_description
1 polymer ?
#
loop_
_entity_poly.entity_id
_entity_poly.type
_entity_poly.pdbx_seq_one_letter_code
_entity_poly.pdbx_strand_id
1 'polypeptide(L)'
;MTHHTKWRLLSIAIYVIFVIICIAFKLLRPSDIGMAWSIFWYIAAAGLAYYFYFKNISYQEVVYYARQLNLDRSDLEAIVPNRKNTAEVPDPAHPNMFSPIVQVPLGILNHLSDELIKQAKEQSVAPFK
;
A
#
# COMPACT_ATOMS: atom_id res chain seq x y z
N MET A 1 3.03 -5.04 19.49
CA MET A 1 3.42 -5.32 18.08
C MET A 1 3.39 -4.02 17.30
N THR A 2 4.49 -3.65 16.64
CA THR A 2 4.53 -2.49 15.74
C THR A 2 3.54 -2.66 14.59
N HIS A 3 2.98 -1.56 14.08
CA HIS A 3 1.98 -1.60 13.00
C HIS A 3 2.53 -2.31 11.74
N HIS A 4 3.81 -2.12 11.43
CA HIS A 4 4.57 -2.86 10.41
C HIS A 4 4.49 -4.37 10.59
N THR A 5 4.59 -4.84 11.83
CA THR A 5 4.50 -6.27 12.15
C THR A 5 3.10 -6.81 11.88
N LYS A 6 2.04 -6.05 12.18
CA LYS A 6 0.65 -6.46 11.94
C LYS A 6 0.36 -6.65 10.45
N TRP A 7 0.79 -5.71 9.62
CA TRP A 7 0.58 -5.76 8.17
C TRP A 7 1.42 -6.83 7.47
N ARG A 8 2.66 -7.03 7.93
CA ARG A 8 3.48 -8.16 7.48
C ARG A 8 2.79 -9.49 7.80
N LEU A 9 2.26 -9.64 9.01
CA LEU A 9 1.59 -10.86 9.46
C LEU A 9 0.27 -11.09 8.71
N LEU A 10 -0.48 -10.02 8.43
CA LEU A 10 -1.69 -10.07 7.60
C LEU A 10 -1.38 -10.48 6.15
N SER A 11 -0.32 -9.92 5.56
CA SER A 11 0.12 -10.25 4.20
C SER A 11 0.52 -11.73 4.09
N ILE A 12 1.28 -12.23 5.07
CA ILE A 12 1.63 -13.65 5.18
C ILE A 12 0.38 -14.52 5.33
N ALA A 13 -0.54 -14.13 6.22
CA ALA A 13 -1.77 -14.90 6.46
C ALA A 13 -2.64 -14.99 5.19
N ILE A 14 -2.79 -13.88 4.44
CA ILE A 14 -3.51 -13.86 3.16
C ILE A 14 -2.83 -14.78 2.14
N TYR A 15 -1.50 -14.77 2.06
CA TYR A 15 -0.77 -15.66 1.16
C TYR A 15 -0.97 -17.14 1.50
N VAL A 16 -0.89 -17.50 2.78
CA VAL A 16 -1.15 -18.88 3.24
C VAL A 16 -2.58 -19.32 2.90
N ILE A 17 -3.57 -18.45 3.14
CA ILE A 17 -4.97 -18.72 2.78
C ILE A 17 -5.11 -18.94 1.27
N PHE A 18 -4.48 -18.12 0.44
CA PHE A 18 -4.46 -18.28 -1.01
C PHE A 18 -3.88 -19.65 -1.41
N VAL A 19 -2.73 -20.05 -0.86
CA VAL A 19 -2.12 -21.35 -1.14
C VAL A 19 -3.06 -22.49 -0.77
N ILE A 20 -3.69 -22.44 0.40
CA ILE A 20 -4.65 -23.45 0.86
C ILE A 20 -5.84 -23.55 -0.11
N ILE A 21 -6.39 -22.42 -0.53
CA ILE A 21 -7.50 -22.37 -1.51
C ILE A 21 -7.06 -22.97 -2.85
N CYS A 22 -5.89 -22.59 -3.37
CA CYS A 22 -5.36 -23.12 -4.63
C CYS A 22 -5.15 -24.63 -4.60
N ILE A 23 -4.73 -25.18 -3.46
CA ILE A 23 -4.59 -26.63 -3.27
C ILE A 23 -5.95 -27.31 -3.13
N ALA A 24 -6.86 -26.78 -2.29
CA ALA A 24 -8.16 -27.38 -2.01
C ALA A 24 -9.05 -27.44 -3.26
N PHE A 25 -9.10 -26.34 -4.02
CA PHE A 25 -9.85 -26.26 -5.29
C PHE A 25 -9.03 -26.71 -6.49
N LYS A 26 -7.76 -27.05 -6.26
CA LYS A 26 -6.84 -27.57 -7.26
C LYS A 26 -6.72 -26.69 -8.50
N LEU A 27 -6.74 -25.37 -8.28
CA LEU A 27 -6.71 -24.31 -9.29
C LEU A 27 -5.35 -24.19 -9.98
N LEU A 28 -4.26 -24.54 -9.29
CA LEU A 28 -2.89 -24.39 -9.76
C LEU A 28 -2.16 -25.73 -9.88
N ARG A 29 -2.87 -26.78 -10.31
CA ARG A 29 -2.27 -28.10 -10.51
C ARG A 29 -1.31 -28.08 -11.71
N PRO A 30 -0.03 -28.48 -11.54
CA PRO A 30 0.92 -28.57 -12.65
C PRO A 30 0.48 -29.49 -13.78
N SER A 31 -0.34 -30.51 -13.46
CA SER A 31 -0.92 -31.43 -14.44
C SER A 31 -1.90 -30.77 -15.40
N ASP A 32 -2.58 -29.72 -14.95
CA ASP A 32 -3.72 -29.14 -15.66
C ASP A 32 -3.30 -27.88 -16.44
N ILE A 33 -2.39 -27.09 -15.86
CA ILE A 33 -1.95 -25.79 -16.41
C ILE A 33 -0.45 -25.70 -16.69
N GLY A 34 0.31 -26.76 -16.40
CA GLY A 34 1.76 -26.79 -16.54
C GLY A 34 2.51 -26.25 -15.31
N MET A 35 3.73 -26.77 -15.11
CA MET A 35 4.57 -26.42 -13.96
C MET A 35 4.98 -24.93 -13.96
N ALA A 36 5.32 -24.38 -15.12
CA ALA A 36 5.69 -22.97 -15.24
C ALA A 36 4.55 -22.02 -14.84
N TRP A 37 3.32 -22.31 -15.27
CA TRP A 37 2.14 -21.49 -14.95
C TRP A 37 1.76 -21.60 -13.48
N SER A 38 1.88 -22.80 -12.91
CA SER A 38 1.65 -23.02 -11.48
C SER A 38 2.61 -22.19 -10.62
N ILE A 39 3.91 -22.24 -10.95
CA ILE A 39 4.95 -21.44 -10.27
C ILE A 39 4.70 -19.94 -10.46
N PHE A 40 4.36 -19.52 -11.68
CA PHE A 40 4.06 -18.11 -11.99
C PHE A 40 2.99 -17.54 -11.05
N TRP A 41 1.87 -18.25 -10.85
CA TRP A 41 0.80 -17.73 -10.00
C TRP A 41 1.17 -17.63 -8.52
N TYR A 42 2.01 -18.54 -8.00
CA TYR A 42 2.55 -18.40 -6.65
C TYR A 42 3.45 -17.17 -6.51
N ILE A 43 4.34 -16.94 -7.49
CA ILE A 43 5.20 -15.75 -7.52
C ILE A 43 4.37 -14.47 -7.67
N ALA A 44 3.36 -14.48 -8.55
CA ALA A 44 2.47 -13.35 -8.77
C ALA A 44 1.68 -12.99 -7.50
N ALA A 45 1.16 -14.00 -6.78
CA ALA A 45 0.46 -13.79 -5.51
C ALA A 45 1.39 -13.22 -4.43
N ALA A 46 2.63 -13.72 -4.33
CA ALA A 46 3.63 -13.15 -3.42
C ALA A 46 3.98 -11.69 -3.78
N GLY A 47 4.12 -11.40 -5.08
CA GLY A 47 4.34 -10.05 -5.59
C GLY A 47 3.18 -9.10 -5.26
N LEU A 48 1.94 -9.56 -5.41
CA LEU A 48 0.75 -8.79 -5.03
C LEU A 48 0.70 -8.54 -3.51
N ALA A 49 1.00 -9.56 -2.70
CA ALA A 49 1.04 -9.43 -1.24
C ALA A 49 2.10 -8.42 -0.77
N TYR A 50 3.27 -8.42 -1.43
CA TYR A 50 4.32 -7.42 -1.21
C TYR A 50 3.90 -6.02 -1.70
N TYR A 51 3.28 -5.93 -2.87
CA TYR A 51 2.76 -4.68 -3.42
C TYR A 51 1.76 -4.00 -2.48
N PHE A 52 0.80 -4.75 -1.93
CA PHE A 52 -0.17 -4.21 -0.97
C PHE A 52 0.49 -3.77 0.34
N TYR A 53 1.49 -4.52 0.82
CA TYR A 53 2.27 -4.12 1.99
C TYR A 53 3.00 -2.79 1.75
N PHE A 54 3.71 -2.67 0.62
CA PHE A 54 4.43 -1.45 0.27
C PHE A 54 3.48 -0.26 0.12
N LYS A 55 2.38 -0.43 -0.61
CA LYS A 55 1.35 0.61 -0.81
C LYS A 55 0.79 1.14 0.52
N ASN A 56 0.59 0.25 1.49
CA ASN A 56 0.12 0.61 2.82
C ASN A 56 1.17 1.35 3.66
N ILE A 57 2.45 1.01 3.51
CA ILE A 57 3.55 1.78 4.14
C ILE A 57 3.61 3.19 3.56
N SER A 58 3.62 3.34 2.25
CA SER A 58 3.64 4.66 1.60
C SER A 58 2.44 5.51 2.00
N TYR A 59 1.25 4.92 2.15
CA TYR A 59 0.07 5.62 2.68
C TYR A 59 0.29 6.14 4.10
N GLN A 60 0.84 5.33 4.99
CA GLN A 60 1.10 5.73 6.37
C GLN A 60 2.17 6.81 6.47
N GLU A 61 3.18 6.73 5.62
CA GLU A 61 4.22 7.76 5.53
C GLU A 61 3.62 9.12 5.16
N VAL A 62 2.78 9.15 4.12
CA VAL A 62 2.06 10.36 3.69
C VAL A 62 1.17 10.90 4.81
N VAL A 63 0.37 10.04 5.47
CA VAL A 63 -0.48 10.45 6.60
C VAL A 63 0.36 10.97 7.77
N TYR A 64 1.49 10.34 8.07
CA TYR A 64 2.37 10.75 9.16
C TYR A 64 2.95 12.14 8.92
N TYR A 65 3.54 12.39 7.75
CA TYR A 65 4.09 13.71 7.44
C TYR A 65 3.00 14.77 7.32
N ALA A 66 1.86 14.45 6.70
CA ALA A 66 0.74 15.39 6.63
C ALA A 66 0.27 15.81 8.03
N ARG A 67 0.17 14.88 8.99
CA ARG A 67 -0.18 15.21 10.39
C ARG A 67 0.87 16.08 11.07
N GLN A 68 2.15 15.79 10.89
CA GLN A 68 3.22 16.60 11.50
C GLN A 68 3.29 18.01 10.92
N LEU A 69 2.98 18.15 9.63
CA LEU A 69 2.90 19.42 8.92
C LEU A 69 1.55 20.13 9.11
N ASN A 70 0.63 19.57 9.90
CA ASN A 70 -0.75 20.05 10.10
C ASN A 70 -1.53 20.29 8.80
N LEU A 71 -1.29 19.44 7.79
CA LEU A 71 -1.97 19.48 6.50
C LEU A 71 -3.25 18.66 6.54
N ASP A 72 -4.29 19.17 5.88
CA ASP A 72 -5.55 18.47 5.70
C ASP A 72 -5.63 17.78 4.32
N ARG A 73 -6.78 17.14 4.05
CA ARG A 73 -7.01 16.47 2.77
C ARG A 73 -6.96 17.43 1.58
N SER A 74 -7.46 18.66 1.73
CA SER A 74 -7.48 19.68 0.68
C SER A 74 -6.09 20.21 0.35
N ASP A 75 -5.21 20.30 1.36
CA ASP A 75 -3.80 20.65 1.16
C ASP A 75 -3.07 19.56 0.37
N LEU A 76 -3.31 18.29 0.70
CA LEU A 76 -2.81 17.15 -0.07
C LEU A 76 -3.46 17.06 -1.47
N GLU A 77 -4.63 17.67 -1.68
CA GLU A 77 -5.26 17.88 -2.98
C GLU A 77 -4.53 18.90 -3.84
N ALA A 78 -4.10 20.01 -3.25
CA ALA A 78 -3.34 21.03 -3.95
C ALA A 78 -1.93 20.55 -4.41
N ILE A 79 -1.30 19.64 -3.66
CA ILE A 79 0.06 19.16 -3.97
C ILE A 79 0.11 18.21 -5.18
N VAL A 80 -1.01 17.54 -5.51
CA VAL A 80 -1.03 16.53 -6.58
C VAL A 80 -1.45 17.15 -7.90
N PRO A 81 -0.54 17.32 -8.87
CA PRO A 81 -0.89 17.91 -10.17
C PRO A 81 -1.74 16.95 -10.99
N ASN A 82 -2.76 17.47 -11.68
CA ASN A 82 -3.57 16.73 -12.66
C ASN A 82 -4.17 15.41 -12.14
N ARG A 83 -4.89 15.45 -11.00
CA ARG A 83 -5.73 14.30 -10.65
C ARG A 83 -6.77 14.05 -11.73
N LYS A 84 -6.80 12.82 -12.25
CA LYS A 84 -8.05 12.31 -12.82
C LYS A 84 -9.08 12.37 -11.68
N ASN A 85 -10.27 12.94 -11.94
CA ASN A 85 -11.33 13.21 -10.94
C ASN A 85 -11.76 12.01 -10.05
N THR A 86 -11.27 10.80 -10.33
CA THR A 86 -11.52 9.56 -9.60
C THR A 86 -10.42 9.16 -8.62
N ALA A 87 -9.30 9.89 -8.56
CA ALA A 87 -8.19 9.53 -7.69
C ALA A 87 -8.31 10.21 -6.31
N GLU A 88 -8.65 9.41 -5.31
CA GLU A 88 -8.68 9.87 -3.91
C GLU A 88 -7.26 10.04 -3.36
N VAL A 89 -7.15 10.86 -2.31
CA VAL A 89 -5.91 11.07 -1.55
C VAL A 89 -6.11 10.76 -0.08
N PRO A 90 -5.01 10.42 0.61
CA PRO A 90 -5.09 10.10 2.02
C PRO A 90 -5.77 11.22 2.81
N ASP A 91 -6.71 10.86 3.66
CA ASP A 91 -7.25 11.76 4.68
C ASP A 91 -6.42 11.59 5.97
N PRO A 92 -5.66 12.61 6.39
CA PRO A 92 -4.87 12.55 7.62
C PRO A 92 -5.73 12.51 8.87
N ALA A 93 -6.93 13.10 8.86
CA ALA A 93 -7.85 13.13 9.99
C ALA A 93 -8.57 11.78 10.17
N HIS A 94 -8.93 11.12 9.08
CA HIS A 94 -9.60 9.82 9.08
C HIS A 94 -8.83 8.76 8.28
N PRO A 95 -7.69 8.26 8.80
CA PRO A 95 -6.90 7.26 8.10
C PRO A 95 -7.64 5.92 8.07
N ASN A 96 -8.32 5.65 6.96
CA ASN A 96 -9.05 4.41 6.80
C ASN A 96 -8.07 3.24 6.54
N MET A 97 -8.22 2.13 7.26
CA MET A 97 -7.30 0.99 7.20
C MET A 97 -7.29 0.30 5.81
N PHE A 98 -8.36 0.46 5.02
CA PHE A 98 -8.53 -0.16 3.70
C PHE A 98 -8.44 0.82 2.51
N SER A 99 -8.46 2.14 2.74
CA SER A 99 -8.26 3.16 1.68
C SER A 99 -6.96 3.01 0.89
N PRO A 100 -5.81 2.60 1.47
CA PRO A 100 -4.58 2.40 0.69
C PRO A 100 -4.76 1.37 -0.42
N ILE A 101 -5.59 0.34 -0.21
CA ILE A 101 -5.71 -0.80 -1.12
C ILE A 101 -6.59 -0.42 -2.31
N VAL A 102 -7.72 0.25 -2.07
CA VAL A 102 -8.80 0.40 -3.06
C VAL A 102 -8.82 1.77 -3.73
N GLN A 103 -8.43 2.84 -3.02
CA GLN A 103 -8.84 4.20 -3.37
C GLN A 103 -7.69 5.11 -3.81
N VAL A 104 -6.52 4.97 -3.17
CA VAL A 104 -5.37 5.85 -3.47
C VAL A 104 -4.41 5.18 -4.45
N PRO A 105 -4.14 5.75 -5.64
CA PRO A 105 -3.12 5.25 -6.56
C PRO A 105 -1.70 5.37 -5.99
N LEU A 106 -0.84 4.37 -6.25
CA LEU A 106 0.54 4.38 -5.76
C LEU A 106 1.35 5.58 -6.31
N GLY A 107 1.11 5.99 -7.56
CA GLY A 107 1.79 7.15 -8.13
C GLY A 107 1.49 8.46 -7.38
N ILE A 108 0.29 8.59 -6.82
CA ILE A 108 -0.08 9.74 -6.00
C ILE A 108 0.61 9.66 -4.63
N LEU A 109 0.65 8.47 -4.02
CA LEU A 109 1.36 8.27 -2.75
C LEU A 109 2.85 8.60 -2.86
N ASN A 110 3.49 8.18 -3.95
CA ASN A 110 4.92 8.46 -4.16
C ASN A 110 5.18 9.96 -4.33
N HIS A 111 4.38 10.64 -5.17
CA HIS A 111 4.52 12.09 -5.36
C HIS A 111 4.27 12.88 -4.07
N LEU A 112 3.24 12.50 -3.31
CA LEU A 112 2.96 13.10 -2.00
C LEU A 112 4.09 12.84 -1.02
N SER A 113 4.62 11.61 -0.96
CA SER A 113 5.72 11.27 -0.06
C SER A 113 6.97 12.10 -0.38
N ASP A 114 7.36 12.19 -1.66
CA ASP A 114 8.52 12.98 -2.08
C ASP A 114 8.42 14.45 -1.68
N GLU A 115 7.24 15.05 -1.86
CA GLU A 115 7.03 16.47 -1.56
C GLU A 115 6.91 16.73 -0.05
N LEU A 116 6.17 15.89 0.67
CA LEU A 116 6.04 15.99 2.12
C LEU A 116 7.38 15.73 2.83
N ILE A 117 8.22 14.83 2.32
CA ILE A 117 9.57 14.60 2.87
C ILE A 117 10.44 15.86 2.71
N LYS A 118 10.35 16.58 1.58
CA LYS A 118 11.09 17.84 1.41
C LYS A 118 10.63 18.88 2.44
N GLN A 119 9.33 19.10 2.56
CA GLN A 119 8.76 20.04 3.53
C GLN A 119 9.07 19.64 4.98
N ALA A 120 9.01 18.34 5.29
CA ALA A 120 9.36 17.80 6.59
C ALA A 120 10.84 18.05 6.94
N LYS A 121 11.76 17.94 5.98
CA LYS A 121 13.18 18.27 6.18
C LYS A 121 13.39 19.76 6.45
N GLU A 122 12.69 20.63 5.73
CA GLU A 122 12.75 22.08 5.94
C GLU A 122 12.24 22.48 7.32
N GLN A 123 11.20 21.81 7.81
CA GLN A 123 10.59 22.06 9.13
C GLN A 123 11.20 21.20 10.26
N SER A 124 12.30 20.48 10.00
CA SER A 124 12.98 19.61 10.97
C SER A 124 12.08 18.56 11.64
N VAL A 125 11.08 18.06 10.91
CA VAL A 125 10.17 16.99 11.35
C VAL A 125 10.91 15.65 11.40
N ALA A 126 10.65 14.86 12.45
CA ALA A 126 11.27 13.55 12.61
C ALA A 126 10.86 12.57 11.48
N PRO A 127 11.80 11.77 10.94
CA PRO A 127 11.51 10.86 9.85
C PRO A 127 10.57 9.73 10.27
N PHE A 128 9.74 9.28 9.33
CA PHE A 128 8.87 8.11 9.48
C PHE A 128 9.71 6.84 9.74
N LYS A 129 9.28 5.99 10.69
CA LYS A 129 9.99 4.78 11.13
C LYS A 129 9.07 3.55 11.25
#